data_AF-A0A2P7B2E8-F1
#
_entry.id   AF-A0A2P7B2E8-F1
#
_cell.length_a   1.000
_cell.length_b   1.000
_cell.length_c   1.000
_cell.angle_alpha   90.00
_cell.angle_beta   90.00
_cell.angle_gamma   90.00
#
_symmetry.space_group_name_H-M   'P 1'
#
loop_
_entity.id
_entity.type
_entity.pdbx_description
1 polymer ?
#
loop_
_entity_poly.entity_id
_entity_poly.type
_entity_poly.pdbx_seq_one_letter_code
_entity_poly.pdbx_strand_id
1 'polypeptide(L)'
;MTTFGATVLWTRPQGAIFTDNKYSRAHVWQFDGGAEVPASSSPHIVRLPYSTAENVDPEEAFVASISSCHMLFFLNGAARKGFVVDEYRDMAEGELAKNDKGKLYVSRVTLRPNVTYASAAPDAETEQHLHHDAHEQCFIANSVVTHISVQPV
;
A
#
# COMPACT_ATOMS: atom_id res chain seq x y z
N MET A 1 5.16 16.59 17.50
CA MET A 1 4.11 15.77 16.87
C MET A 1 4.04 16.17 15.41
N THR A 2 4.18 15.21 14.51
CA THR A 2 4.13 15.45 13.06
C THR A 2 2.76 15.03 12.54
N THR A 3 2.18 15.81 11.63
CA THR A 3 0.86 15.56 11.06
C THR A 3 0.98 15.35 9.55
N PHE A 4 0.28 14.36 9.02
CA PHE A 4 0.18 14.07 7.59
C PHE A 4 -1.27 14.22 7.16
N GLY A 5 -1.53 14.87 6.03
CA GLY A 5 -2.87 15.17 5.55
C GLY A 5 -3.07 14.83 4.08
N ALA A 6 -4.31 14.55 3.72
CA ALA A 6 -4.76 14.38 2.34
C ALA A 6 -6.17 14.99 2.20
N THR A 7 -6.42 15.63 1.06
CA THR A 7 -7.77 16.06 0.66
C THR A 7 -8.34 15.04 -0.32
N VAL A 8 -9.54 14.51 -0.04
CA VAL A 8 -10.25 13.57 -0.91
C VAL A 8 -11.44 14.31 -1.52
N LEU A 9 -11.40 14.54 -2.84
CA LEU A 9 -12.39 15.34 -3.55
C LEU A 9 -13.17 14.49 -4.56
N TRP A 10 -14.46 14.28 -4.29
CA TRP A 10 -15.43 13.77 -5.24
C TRP A 10 -16.42 14.86 -5.62
N THR A 11 -16.71 15.00 -6.92
CA THR A 11 -17.67 15.97 -7.44
C THR A 11 -18.73 15.24 -8.23
N ARG A 12 -20.01 15.53 -7.96
CA ARG A 12 -21.13 14.95 -8.71
C ARG A 12 -21.11 15.44 -10.16
N PRO A 13 -21.09 14.54 -11.16
CA PRO A 13 -21.22 14.95 -12.56
C PRO A 13 -22.55 15.68 -12.81
N GLN A 14 -22.53 16.67 -13.69
CA GLN A 14 -23.73 17.42 -14.05
C GLN A 14 -24.79 16.47 -14.63
N GLY A 15 -26.03 16.57 -14.14
CA GLY A 15 -27.14 15.73 -14.59
C GLY A 15 -27.21 14.33 -13.97
N ALA A 16 -26.25 13.92 -13.13
CA ALA A 16 -26.32 12.63 -12.45
C ALA A 16 -27.44 12.60 -11.38
N ILE A 17 -28.31 11.59 -11.45
CA ILE A 17 -29.43 11.37 -10.51
C ILE A 17 -28.92 11.10 -9.08
N PHE A 18 -27.70 10.54 -8.93
CA PHE A 18 -26.99 10.17 -7.69
C PHE A 18 -27.71 9.11 -6.84
N THR A 19 -28.98 9.33 -6.52
CA THR A 19 -29.81 8.44 -5.68
C THR A 19 -30.17 7.12 -6.34
N ASP A 20 -29.93 6.96 -7.64
CA ASP A 20 -30.03 5.69 -8.36
C ASP A 20 -28.82 4.76 -8.14
N ASN A 21 -27.82 5.23 -7.37
CA ASN A 21 -26.58 4.53 -7.04
C ASN A 21 -25.68 4.22 -8.25
N LYS A 22 -25.91 4.87 -9.40
CA LYS A 22 -25.14 4.68 -10.65
C LYS A 22 -24.13 5.79 -10.92
N TYR A 23 -23.84 6.64 -9.93
CA TYR A 23 -22.84 7.69 -10.04
C TYR A 23 -21.42 7.12 -10.21
N SER A 24 -20.53 7.87 -10.84
CA SER A 24 -19.10 7.51 -10.95
C SER A 24 -18.42 7.60 -9.59
N ARG A 25 -17.58 6.61 -9.26
CA ARG A 25 -16.72 6.61 -8.07
C ARG A 25 -15.38 7.28 -8.30
N ALA A 26 -15.10 7.75 -9.53
CA ALA A 26 -13.91 8.53 -9.83
C ALA A 26 -13.84 9.79 -8.96
N HIS A 27 -12.69 10.00 -8.33
CA HIS A 27 -12.38 11.13 -7.47
C HIS A 27 -10.87 11.38 -7.47
N VAL A 28 -10.40 12.38 -6.73
CA VAL A 28 -8.96 12.73 -6.66
C VAL A 28 -8.51 12.81 -5.21
N TRP A 29 -7.32 12.30 -4.93
CA TRP A 29 -6.58 12.55 -3.69
C TRP A 29 -5.53 13.63 -3.92
N GLN A 30 -5.51 14.65 -3.07
CA GLN A 30 -4.55 15.77 -3.16
C GLN A 30 -3.69 15.80 -1.90
N PHE A 31 -2.39 15.95 -2.08
CA PHE A 31 -1.40 15.98 -1.01
C PHE A 31 -0.73 17.36 -0.89
N ASP A 32 -0.18 17.66 0.27
CA ASP A 32 0.41 18.96 0.63
C ASP A 32 1.56 19.40 -0.29
N GLY A 33 2.33 18.46 -0.84
CA GLY A 33 3.36 18.70 -1.85
C GLY A 33 2.85 19.01 -3.27
N GLY A 34 1.52 19.04 -3.47
CA GLY A 34 0.89 19.33 -4.76
C GLY A 34 0.65 18.12 -5.66
N ALA A 35 0.94 16.90 -5.19
CA ALA A 35 0.63 15.68 -5.91
C ALA A 35 -0.89 15.43 -5.95
N GLU A 36 -1.39 15.02 -7.12
CA GLU A 36 -2.78 14.59 -7.31
C GLU A 36 -2.80 13.15 -7.84
N VAL A 37 -3.62 12.31 -7.20
CA VAL A 37 -3.78 10.90 -7.57
C VAL A 37 -5.22 10.65 -8.00
N PRO A 38 -5.48 10.27 -9.26
CA PRO A 38 -6.77 9.77 -9.69
C PRO A 38 -7.13 8.50 -8.90
N ALA A 39 -8.29 8.52 -8.25
CA ALA A 39 -8.76 7.46 -7.39
C ALA A 39 -10.16 6.99 -7.77
N SER A 40 -10.52 5.77 -7.37
CA SER A 40 -11.87 5.20 -7.55
C SER A 40 -12.18 4.19 -6.44
N SER A 41 -13.33 3.52 -6.54
CA SER A 41 -13.56 2.28 -5.78
C SER A 41 -12.99 1.08 -6.53
N SER A 42 -12.62 0.03 -5.80
CA SER A 42 -12.16 -1.20 -6.42
C SER A 42 -13.23 -1.81 -7.33
N PRO A 43 -12.88 -2.24 -8.57
CA PRO A 43 -13.77 -2.99 -9.45
C PRO A 43 -14.30 -4.29 -8.83
N HIS A 44 -13.57 -4.85 -7.84
CA HIS A 44 -13.99 -6.04 -7.08
C HIS A 44 -15.17 -5.77 -6.12
N ILE A 45 -15.37 -4.51 -5.71
CA ILE A 45 -16.40 -4.11 -4.76
C ILE A 45 -17.56 -3.41 -5.50
N VAL A 46 -17.22 -2.48 -6.41
CA VAL A 46 -18.19 -1.76 -7.23
C VAL A 46 -17.89 -2.07 -8.69
N ARG A 47 -18.86 -2.65 -9.39
CA ARG A 47 -18.67 -3.06 -10.80
C ARG A 47 -18.44 -1.88 -11.75
N LEU A 48 -17.78 -2.16 -12.86
CA LEU A 48 -17.75 -1.29 -14.03
C LEU A 48 -19.17 -1.10 -14.60
N PRO A 49 -19.49 0.08 -15.19
CA PRO A 49 -18.62 1.24 -15.39
C PRO A 49 -18.68 2.27 -14.23
N TYR A 50 -19.16 1.89 -13.04
CA TYR A 50 -19.29 2.83 -11.92
C TYR A 50 -17.96 3.07 -11.19
N SER A 51 -17.06 2.09 -11.24
CA SER A 51 -15.63 2.24 -10.89
C SER A 51 -14.80 2.59 -12.12
N THR A 52 -13.56 3.01 -11.88
CA THR A 52 -12.58 3.40 -12.89
C THR A 52 -11.33 2.55 -12.64
N ALA A 53 -11.12 1.51 -13.46
CA ALA A 53 -10.12 0.47 -13.20
C ALA A 53 -8.67 0.96 -13.37
N GLU A 54 -8.47 2.06 -14.09
CA GLU A 54 -7.19 2.71 -14.29
C GLU A 54 -6.78 3.64 -13.12
N ASN A 55 -7.70 3.90 -12.18
CA ASN A 55 -7.45 4.73 -11.01
C ASN A 55 -7.11 3.87 -9.80
N VAL A 56 -6.32 4.42 -8.88
CA VAL A 56 -5.99 3.76 -7.61
C VAL A 56 -7.24 3.58 -6.77
N ASP A 57 -7.42 2.39 -6.19
CA ASP A 57 -8.44 2.15 -5.16
C ASP A 57 -7.86 2.17 -3.72
N PRO A 58 -8.69 2.36 -2.68
CA PRO A 58 -8.23 2.42 -1.29
C PRO A 58 -7.54 1.14 -0.82
N GLU A 59 -7.96 -0.03 -1.30
CA GLU A 59 -7.38 -1.31 -0.93
C GLU A 59 -5.97 -1.47 -1.52
N GLU A 60 -5.78 -1.12 -2.79
CA GLU A 60 -4.47 -1.07 -3.46
C GLU A 60 -3.54 -0.07 -2.77
N ALA A 61 -4.03 1.14 -2.47
CA ALA A 61 -3.23 2.17 -1.79
C ALA A 61 -2.81 1.76 -0.37
N PHE A 62 -3.68 1.01 0.33
CA PHE A 62 -3.36 0.46 1.64
C PHE A 62 -2.21 -0.56 1.57
N VAL A 63 -2.27 -1.50 0.61
CA VAL A 63 -1.19 -2.46 0.36
C VAL A 63 0.11 -1.76 -0.02
N ALA A 64 0.03 -0.80 -0.94
CA ALA A 64 1.18 -0.01 -1.38
C ALA A 64 1.82 0.78 -0.23
N SER A 65 1.01 1.35 0.67
CA SER A 65 1.50 2.12 1.83
C SER A 65 2.27 1.22 2.82
N ILE A 66 1.80 0.00 3.07
CA ILE A 66 2.49 -0.98 3.92
C ILE A 66 3.82 -1.40 3.28
N SER A 67 3.78 -1.80 2.01
CA SER A 67 4.96 -2.22 1.26
C SER A 67 6.02 -1.11 1.20
N SER A 68 5.60 0.12 0.87
CA SER A 68 6.49 1.29 0.79
C SER A 68 7.12 1.64 2.14
N CYS A 69 6.33 1.62 3.22
CA CYS A 69 6.85 1.85 4.57
C CYS A 69 7.92 0.81 4.95
N HIS A 70 7.63 -0.47 4.74
CA HIS A 70 8.61 -1.54 4.98
C HIS A 70 9.89 -1.34 4.15
N MET A 71 9.74 -1.08 2.84
CA MET A 71 10.86 -0.82 1.93
C MET A 71 11.77 0.30 2.45
N LEU A 72 11.21 1.42 2.89
CA LEU A 72 11.99 2.57 3.37
C LEU A 72 12.85 2.21 4.59
N PHE A 73 12.32 1.42 5.52
CA PHE A 73 13.11 0.93 6.67
C PHE A 73 14.17 -0.09 6.25
N PHE A 74 13.84 -0.99 5.32
CA PHE A 74 14.80 -1.95 4.78
C PHE A 74 15.98 -1.24 4.10
N LEU A 75 15.71 -0.28 3.21
CA LEU A 75 16.73 0.50 2.51
C LEU A 75 17.63 1.27 3.48
N ASN A 76 17.04 1.87 4.52
CA ASN A 76 17.81 2.53 5.57
C ASN A 76 18.69 1.54 6.35
N GLY A 77 18.17 0.36 6.69
CA GLY A 77 18.94 -0.71 7.35
C GLY A 77 20.11 -1.21 6.50
N ALA A 78 19.87 -1.49 5.22
CA ALA A 78 20.88 -1.91 4.25
C ALA A 78 22.00 -0.86 4.11
N ALA A 79 21.63 0.41 3.94
CA ALA A 79 22.57 1.52 3.83
C ALA A 79 23.45 1.65 5.10
N ARG A 80 22.85 1.54 6.29
CA ARG A 80 23.60 1.58 7.57
C ARG A 80 24.58 0.43 7.74
N LYS A 81 24.30 -0.73 7.16
CA LYS A 81 25.21 -1.90 7.16
C LYS A 81 26.19 -1.90 5.99
N GLY A 82 26.13 -0.91 5.09
CA GLY A 82 27.05 -0.76 3.96
C GLY A 82 26.66 -1.58 2.72
N PHE A 83 25.44 -2.13 2.67
CA PHE A 83 24.93 -2.80 1.48
C PHE A 83 24.36 -1.77 0.50
N VAL A 84 24.84 -1.82 -0.75
CA VAL A 84 24.38 -0.93 -1.82
C VAL A 84 23.28 -1.64 -2.60
N VAL A 85 22.03 -1.22 -2.41
CA VAL A 85 20.84 -1.74 -3.12
C VAL A 85 20.68 -0.98 -4.44
N ASP A 86 20.55 -1.72 -5.56
CA ASP A 86 20.27 -1.17 -6.89
C ASP A 86 18.77 -1.13 -7.19
N GLU A 87 18.07 -2.23 -6.92
CA GLU A 87 16.61 -2.33 -7.05
C GLU A 87 16.02 -2.99 -5.81
N TYR A 88 14.91 -2.43 -5.33
CA TYR A 88 13.98 -3.11 -4.43
C TYR A 88 12.63 -3.16 -5.15
N ARG A 89 12.12 -4.36 -5.36
CA ARG A 89 10.84 -4.60 -6.02
C ARG A 89 9.98 -5.47 -5.14
N ASP A 90 8.78 -5.02 -4.81
CA ASP A 90 7.85 -5.79 -3.99
C ASP A 90 6.54 -6.01 -4.74
N MET A 91 6.23 -7.28 -4.99
CA MET A 91 4.94 -7.71 -5.54
C MET A 91 3.97 -8.02 -4.39
N ALA A 92 3.57 -6.96 -3.68
CA ALA A 92 2.71 -7.08 -2.51
C ALA A 92 1.24 -7.36 -2.89
N GLU A 93 0.58 -8.21 -2.11
CA GLU A 93 -0.85 -8.54 -2.28
C GLU A 93 -1.61 -8.38 -0.97
N GLY A 94 -2.85 -7.88 -1.06
CA GLY A 94 -3.78 -7.75 0.06
C GLY A 94 -5.02 -8.61 -0.11
N GLU A 95 -5.52 -9.17 1.00
CA GLU A 95 -6.70 -10.04 1.01
C GLU A 95 -7.81 -9.49 1.91
N LEU A 96 -9.01 -9.29 1.35
CA LEU A 96 -10.20 -8.98 2.14
C LEU A 96 -10.81 -10.25 2.73
N ALA A 97 -11.06 -10.25 4.04
CA ALA A 97 -11.82 -11.30 4.72
C ALA A 97 -12.70 -10.73 5.82
N LYS A 98 -13.65 -11.54 6.31
CA LYS A 98 -14.48 -11.19 7.47
C LYS A 98 -13.73 -11.51 8.77
N ASN A 99 -13.76 -10.59 9.73
CA ASN A 99 -13.35 -10.89 11.10
C ASN A 99 -14.44 -11.67 11.87
N ASP A 100 -14.17 -12.02 13.13
CA ASP A 100 -15.11 -12.74 14.02
C ASP A 100 -16.46 -12.03 14.24
N LYS A 101 -16.50 -10.71 13.97
CA LYS A 101 -17.72 -9.88 14.05
C LYS A 101 -18.44 -9.75 12.70
N GLY A 102 -18.01 -10.50 11.68
CA GLY A 102 -18.56 -10.48 10.33
C GLY A 102 -18.21 -9.26 9.48
N LYS A 103 -17.33 -8.36 9.96
CA LYS A 103 -16.93 -7.14 9.23
C LYS A 103 -15.79 -7.45 8.27
N LEU A 104 -15.91 -7.00 7.02
CA LEU A 104 -14.84 -7.06 6.03
C LEU A 104 -13.73 -6.07 6.39
N TYR A 105 -12.49 -6.52 6.25
CA TYR A 105 -11.27 -5.71 6.36
C TYR A 105 -10.14 -6.37 5.57
N VAL A 106 -9.07 -5.63 5.27
CA VAL A 106 -7.85 -6.21 4.68
C VAL A 106 -7.20 -7.06 5.77
N SER A 107 -7.42 -8.36 5.70
CA SER A 107 -7.07 -9.33 6.74
C SER A 107 -5.62 -9.77 6.68
N ARG A 108 -5.07 -9.81 5.47
CA ARG A 108 -3.69 -10.19 5.22
C ARG A 108 -3.07 -9.26 4.19
N VAL A 109 -1.79 -8.93 4.39
CA VAL A 109 -0.92 -8.39 3.34
C VAL A 109 0.33 -9.24 3.28
N THR A 110 0.66 -9.74 2.09
CA THR A 110 1.90 -10.49 1.85
C THR A 110 2.86 -9.60 1.08
N LEU A 111 4.02 -9.30 1.66
CA LEU A 111 5.12 -8.61 1.00
C LEU A 111 6.06 -9.65 0.38
N ARG A 112 6.47 -9.42 -0.87
CA ARG A 112 7.37 -10.28 -1.66
C ARG A 112 8.56 -9.46 -2.19
N PRO A 113 9.40 -8.93 -1.30
CA PRO A 113 10.52 -8.11 -1.73
C PRO A 113 11.57 -8.96 -2.44
N ASN A 114 11.97 -8.51 -3.63
CA ASN A 114 13.11 -8.98 -4.38
C ASN A 114 14.11 -7.82 -4.47
N VAL A 115 15.33 -8.05 -3.98
CA VAL A 115 16.34 -7.01 -3.82
C VAL A 115 17.57 -7.37 -4.64
N THR A 116 18.07 -6.43 -5.43
CA THR A 116 19.34 -6.57 -6.13
C THR A 116 20.37 -5.61 -5.54
N TYR A 117 21.63 -6.03 -5.51
CA TYR A 117 22.72 -5.31 -4.88
C TYR A 117 23.81 -5.02 -5.91
N ALA A 118 24.42 -3.83 -5.84
CA ALA A 118 25.47 -3.39 -6.75
C ALA A 118 26.78 -4.19 -6.59
N SER A 119 26.96 -4.83 -5.44
CA SER A 119 28.18 -5.58 -5.09
C SER A 119 27.83 -6.84 -4.31
N ALA A 120 28.61 -7.20 -3.30
CA ALA A 120 28.31 -8.36 -2.47
C ALA A 120 26.97 -8.17 -1.75
N ALA A 121 26.03 -9.07 -2.05
CA ALA A 121 24.78 -9.16 -1.31
C ALA A 121 25.07 -9.59 0.15
N PRO A 122 24.20 -9.21 1.10
CA PRO A 122 24.18 -9.84 2.41
C PRO A 122 24.05 -11.38 2.28
N ASP A 123 24.54 -12.11 3.28
CA ASP A 123 24.11 -13.50 3.43
C ASP A 123 22.61 -13.56 3.79
N ALA A 124 22.02 -14.74 3.60
CA ALA A 124 20.58 -14.94 3.79
C ALA A 124 20.10 -14.58 5.21
N GLU A 125 20.92 -14.84 6.23
CA GLU A 125 20.59 -14.51 7.63
C GLU A 125 20.57 -13.00 7.84
N THR A 126 21.57 -12.29 7.31
CA THR A 126 21.67 -10.84 7.40
C THR A 126 20.51 -10.16 6.66
N GLU A 127 20.16 -10.64 5.48
CA GLU A 127 19.02 -10.12 4.71
C GLU A 127 17.68 -10.38 5.41
N GLN A 128 17.49 -11.59 5.93
CA GLN A 128 16.31 -11.93 6.72
C GLN A 128 16.18 -11.03 7.95
N HIS A 129 17.29 -10.75 8.63
CA HIS A 129 17.29 -9.84 9.77
C HIS A 129 16.98 -8.39 9.37
N LEU A 130 17.47 -7.92 8.22
CA LEU A 130 17.11 -6.61 7.67
C LEU A 130 15.60 -6.49 7.41
N HIS A 131 14.98 -7.53 6.83
CA HIS A 131 13.53 -7.58 6.63
C HIS A 131 12.76 -7.60 7.96
N HIS A 132 13.20 -8.41 8.92
CA HIS A 132 12.58 -8.46 10.24
C HIS A 132 12.62 -7.10 10.95
N ASP A 133 13.80 -6.47 11.00
CA ASP A 133 13.98 -5.16 11.62
C ASP A 133 13.15 -4.07 10.91
N ALA A 134 13.02 -4.16 9.59
CA ALA A 134 12.21 -3.23 8.81
C ALA A 134 10.72 -3.37 9.11
N HIS A 135 10.24 -4.61 9.28
CA HIS A 135 8.87 -4.88 9.66
C HIS A 135 8.52 -4.31 11.05
N GLU A 136 9.37 -4.56 12.05
CA GLU A 136 9.17 -4.09 13.43
C GLU A 136 9.15 -2.55 13.52
N GLN A 137 9.96 -1.88 12.70
CA GLN A 137 10.05 -0.42 12.71
C GLN A 137 9.00 0.28 11.84
N CYS A 138 8.32 -0.46 10.93
CA CYS A 138 7.39 0.16 10.00
C CYS A 138 6.17 0.75 10.72
N PHE A 139 6.02 2.08 10.64
CA PHE A 139 4.92 2.82 11.24
C PHE A 139 3.55 2.31 10.79
N ILE A 140 3.38 1.98 9.50
CA ILE A 140 2.10 1.53 8.96
C ILE A 140 1.78 0.11 9.44
N ALA A 141 2.76 -0.79 9.48
CA ALA A 141 2.58 -2.13 10.05
C ALA A 141 2.15 -2.07 11.53
N ASN A 142 2.76 -1.16 12.29
CA ASN A 142 2.42 -0.90 13.69
C ASN A 142 1.07 -0.19 13.90
N SER A 143 0.40 0.23 12.82
CA SER A 143 -0.86 0.99 12.86
C SER A 143 -2.09 0.17 12.49
N VAL A 144 -1.91 -1.10 12.10
CA VAL A 144 -2.98 -1.92 11.51
C VAL A 144 -3.19 -3.23 12.27
N VAL A 145 -4.42 -3.75 12.20
CA VAL A 145 -4.75 -5.11 12.70
C VAL A 145 -4.53 -6.19 11.64
N THR A 146 -4.18 -5.79 10.41
CA THR A 146 -3.91 -6.66 9.28
C THR A 146 -2.71 -7.56 9.59
N HIS A 147 -2.82 -8.86 9.32
CA HIS A 147 -1.69 -9.75 9.44
C HIS A 147 -0.74 -9.54 8.25
N ILE A 148 0.46 -9.03 8.52
CA ILE A 148 1.46 -8.76 7.49
C ILE A 148 2.51 -9.86 7.54
N SER A 149 2.78 -10.50 6.40
CA SER A 149 3.85 -11.49 6.27
C SER A 149 4.86 -11.06 5.23
N VAL A 150 6.15 -11.13 5.55
CA VAL A 150 7.25 -10.79 4.64
C VAL A 150 7.86 -12.09 4.12
N GLN A 151 7.84 -12.26 2.80
CA GLN A 151 8.31 -13.46 2.09
C GLN A 151 9.30 -13.02 1.00
N PRO A 152 10.56 -12.69 1.34
CA PRO A 152 11.56 -12.27 0.37
C PRO A 152 11.81 -13.35 -0.69
N VAL A 153 12.10 -12.93 -1.92
CA VAL A 153 12.23 -13.79 -3.12
C VAL A 153 13.65 -13.74 -3.68
#